data_AF-A0A7X9KPL6-F1
#
_entry.id   AF-A0A7X9KPL6-F1
#
_cell.length_a   1.000
_cell.length_b   1.000
_cell.length_c   1.000
_cell.angle_alpha   90.00
_cell.angle_beta   90.00
_cell.angle_gamma   90.00
#
_symmetry.space_group_name_H-M   'P 1'
#
loop_
_entity.id
_entity.type
_entity.pdbx_description
1 polymer ?
#
loop_
_entity_poly.entity_id
_entity_poly.type
_entity_poly.pdbx_seq_one_letter_code
_entity_poly.pdbx_strand_id
1 'polypeptide(L)'
;MGLIFIICIILIIVISITSAPKRKKAKIETESELAATLKELEKNPDDVNLIIKKATAIAYLEGFENGFKIFDDAILKIPSSGSLYYYRGWLTTQANENLPKEAYFFYAKAIEFGGLDQNELTYAYYMRGQIGHNHNVIGAKADLFKAKSMGSKSAENYIKEWRLKE
;
A
#
# COMPACT_ATOMS: atom_id res chain seq x y z
N MET A 1 26.23 0.28 -32.01
CA MET A 1 25.75 0.76 -30.69
C MET A 1 25.05 2.12 -30.71
N GLY A 2 25.27 3.01 -31.70
CA GLY A 2 24.69 4.37 -31.67
C GLY A 2 23.18 4.49 -31.90
N LEU A 3 22.60 3.80 -32.89
CA LEU A 3 21.21 4.02 -33.30
C LEU A 3 20.17 3.57 -32.26
N ILE A 4 20.37 2.41 -31.63
CA ILE A 4 19.48 1.88 -30.59
C ILE A 4 19.51 2.79 -29.35
N PHE A 5 20.70 3.28 -28.98
CA PHE A 5 20.87 4.18 -27.83
C PHE A 5 20.17 5.53 -28.03
N ILE A 6 20.25 6.07 -29.26
CA ILE A 6 19.54 7.30 -29.65
C ILE A 6 18.03 7.10 -29.60
N ILE A 7 17.52 5.96 -30.10
CA ILE A 7 16.08 5.64 -30.05
C ILE A 7 15.57 5.52 -28.60
N CYS A 8 16.31 4.85 -27.72
CA CYS A 8 15.96 4.74 -26.30
C CYS A 8 15.90 6.11 -25.60
N ILE A 9 16.87 7.00 -25.86
CA ILE A 9 16.89 8.35 -25.29
C ILE A 9 15.69 9.16 -25.77
N ILE A 10 15.38 9.14 -27.06
CA ILE A 10 14.22 9.83 -27.62
C ILE A 10 12.93 9.29 -26.99
N LEU A 11 12.81 7.97 -26.83
CA LEU A 11 11.64 7.35 -26.20
C LEU A 11 11.46 7.82 -24.75
N ILE A 12 12.54 7.84 -23.96
CA ILE A 12 12.52 8.31 -22.56
C ILE A 12 12.13 9.78 -22.48
N ILE A 13 12.66 10.63 -23.36
CA ILE A 13 12.34 12.06 -23.40
C ILE A 13 10.86 12.26 -23.77
N VAL A 14 10.36 11.55 -24.79
CA VAL A 14 8.95 11.64 -25.20
C VAL A 14 8.01 11.15 -24.10
N ILE A 15 8.34 10.04 -23.41
CA ILE A 15 7.56 9.55 -22.26
C ILE A 15 7.58 10.58 -21.12
N SER A 16 8.71 11.22 -20.87
CA SER A 16 8.85 12.24 -19.83
C SER A 16 8.00 13.48 -20.13
N ILE A 17 8.04 13.97 -21.38
CA ILE A 17 7.24 15.13 -21.82
C ILE A 17 5.74 14.83 -21.77
N THR A 18 5.32 13.64 -22.22
CA THR A 18 3.89 13.27 -22.26
C THR A 18 3.31 12.96 -20.88
N SER A 19 4.14 12.52 -19.92
CA SER A 19 3.69 12.21 -18.55
C SER A 19 3.70 13.42 -17.62
N ALA A 20 4.54 14.43 -17.86
CA ALA A 20 4.63 15.65 -17.05
C ALA A 20 3.27 16.36 -16.82
N PRO A 21 2.43 16.64 -17.84
CA PRO A 21 1.13 17.27 -17.63
C PRO A 21 0.15 16.39 -16.84
N LYS A 22 0.21 15.06 -17.03
CA LYS A 22 -0.62 14.12 -16.25
C LYS A 22 -0.22 14.11 -14.77
N ARG A 23 1.09 14.08 -14.47
CA ARG A 23 1.61 14.15 -13.09
C ARG A 23 1.23 15.47 -12.42
N LYS A 24 1.34 16.59 -13.15
CA LYS A 24 0.94 17.90 -12.64
C LYS A 24 -0.56 17.95 -12.32
N LYS A 25 -1.41 17.43 -13.20
CA LYS A 25 -2.86 17.37 -12.97
C LYS A 25 -3.19 16.53 -11.73
N ALA A 26 -2.61 15.34 -11.62
CA ALA A 26 -2.83 14.45 -10.47
C ALA A 26 -2.39 15.12 -9.17
N LYS A 27 -1.26 15.84 -9.16
CA LYS A 27 -0.81 16.59 -7.99
C LYS A 27 -1.82 17.65 -7.53
N ILE A 28 -2.34 18.45 -8.46
CA ILE A 28 -3.33 19.49 -8.15
C ILE A 28 -4.64 18.88 -7.61
N GLU A 29 -5.08 17.77 -8.21
CA GLU A 29 -6.26 17.04 -7.77
C GLU A 29 -6.09 16.51 -6.33
N THR A 30 -4.95 15.89 -6.02
CA THR A 30 -4.64 15.43 -4.66
C THR A 30 -4.55 16.58 -3.66
N GLU A 31 -3.97 17.73 -4.02
CA GLU A 31 -3.94 18.92 -3.16
C GLU A 31 -5.36 19.45 -2.87
N SER A 32 -6.22 19.48 -3.89
CA SER A 32 -7.62 19.88 -3.76
C SER A 32 -8.42 18.93 -2.87
N GLU A 33 -8.26 17.62 -3.07
CA GLU A 33 -8.90 16.58 -2.25
C GLU A 33 -8.40 16.60 -0.80
N LEU A 34 -7.11 16.85 -0.59
CA LEU A 34 -6.53 17.02 0.74
C LEU A 34 -7.14 18.23 1.45
N ALA A 35 -7.28 19.36 0.77
CA ALA A 35 -7.91 20.55 1.36
C ALA A 35 -9.37 20.28 1.79
N ALA A 36 -10.15 19.57 0.97
CA ALA A 36 -11.50 19.15 1.34
C ALA A 36 -11.50 18.19 2.54
N THR A 37 -10.60 17.21 2.55
CA THR A 37 -10.43 16.24 3.63
C THR A 37 -10.08 16.92 4.96
N LEU A 38 -9.19 17.92 4.95
CA LEU A 38 -8.81 18.67 6.15
C LEU A 38 -9.99 19.43 6.75
N LYS A 39 -10.84 20.04 5.91
CA LYS A 39 -12.06 20.73 6.36
C LYS A 39 -13.08 19.78 6.99
N GLU A 40 -13.14 18.53 6.54
CA GLU A 40 -14.00 17.51 7.14
C GLU A 40 -13.41 16.99 8.46
N LEU A 41 -12.09 16.82 8.54
CA LEU A 41 -11.37 16.44 9.77
C LEU A 41 -11.52 17.49 10.87
N GLU A 42 -11.64 18.78 10.54
CA GLU A 42 -11.96 19.82 11.55
C GLU A 42 -13.29 19.55 12.28
N LYS A 43 -14.23 18.88 11.62
CA LYS A 43 -15.54 18.53 12.19
C LYS A 43 -15.54 17.17 12.87
N ASN A 44 -14.77 16.23 12.33
CA ASN A 44 -14.64 14.86 12.86
C ASN A 44 -13.16 14.44 12.86
N PRO A 45 -12.38 14.84 13.88
CA PRO A 45 -10.92 14.69 13.87
C PRO A 45 -10.44 13.23 13.96
N ASP A 46 -11.30 12.32 14.42
CA ASP A 46 -10.99 10.90 14.62
C ASP A 46 -11.63 10.01 13.54
N ASP A 47 -12.12 10.60 12.44
CA ASP A 47 -12.62 9.84 11.31
C ASP A 47 -11.49 9.07 10.62
N VAL A 48 -11.46 7.77 10.84
CA VAL A 48 -10.44 6.86 10.30
C VAL A 48 -10.32 6.97 8.78
N ASN A 49 -11.43 7.11 8.05
CA ASN A 49 -11.39 7.18 6.59
C ASN A 49 -10.76 8.48 6.10
N LEU A 50 -11.06 9.60 6.77
CA LEU A 50 -10.46 10.89 6.44
C LEU A 50 -8.97 10.94 6.83
N ILE A 51 -8.59 10.31 7.95
CA ILE A 51 -7.19 10.15 8.34
C ILE A 51 -6.43 9.33 7.30
N ILE A 52 -6.98 8.23 6.82
CA ILE A 52 -6.38 7.41 5.75
C ILE A 52 -6.18 8.26 4.50
N LYS A 53 -7.20 8.99 4.04
CA LYS A 53 -7.10 9.90 2.88
C LYS A 53 -6.01 10.95 3.07
N LYS A 54 -5.94 11.56 4.26
CA LYS A 54 -4.90 12.54 4.59
C LYS A 54 -3.51 11.92 4.52
N ALA A 55 -3.30 10.78 5.17
CA ALA A 55 -2.00 10.13 5.23
C ALA A 55 -1.50 9.69 3.85
N THR A 56 -2.38 9.14 3.00
CA THR A 56 -2.02 8.73 1.64
C THR A 56 -1.76 9.92 0.72
N ALA A 57 -2.55 10.99 0.82
CA ALA A 57 -2.33 12.22 0.07
C ALA A 57 -1.00 12.89 0.46
N ILE A 58 -0.71 12.99 1.75
CA ILE A 58 0.55 13.53 2.25
C ILE A 58 1.73 12.65 1.83
N ALA A 59 1.59 11.33 1.88
CA ALA A 59 2.63 10.43 1.38
C ALA A 59 2.95 10.67 -0.10
N TYR A 60 1.93 10.92 -0.91
CA TYR A 60 2.07 11.21 -2.33
C TYR A 60 2.68 12.58 -2.61
N LEU A 61 2.27 13.61 -1.86
CA LEU A 61 2.68 15.00 -2.09
C LEU A 61 4.04 15.34 -1.47
N GLU A 62 4.32 14.77 -0.30
CA GLU A 62 5.43 15.16 0.58
C GLU A 62 6.36 13.99 0.93
N GLY A 63 6.02 12.75 0.56
CA GLY A 63 6.84 11.56 0.75
C GLY A 63 6.35 10.62 1.86
N PHE A 64 6.73 9.35 1.75
CA PHE A 64 6.24 8.25 2.59
C PHE A 64 6.39 8.49 4.10
N GLU A 65 7.51 9.07 4.54
CA GLU A 65 7.77 9.37 5.97
C GLU A 65 6.70 10.28 6.60
N ASN A 66 6.22 11.27 5.86
CA ASN A 66 5.17 12.17 6.35
C ASN A 66 3.83 11.44 6.45
N GLY A 67 3.53 10.53 5.52
CA GLY A 67 2.36 9.66 5.60
C GLY A 67 2.43 8.67 6.75
N PHE A 68 3.61 8.07 6.98
CA PHE A 68 3.87 7.17 8.11
C PHE A 68 3.60 7.86 9.43
N LYS A 69 4.14 9.06 9.63
CA LYS A 69 3.91 9.83 10.85
C LYS A 69 2.41 10.04 11.15
N ILE A 70 1.61 10.37 10.14
CA ILE A 70 0.17 10.56 10.31
C ILE A 70 -0.52 9.25 10.72
N PHE A 71 -0.17 8.13 10.10
CA PHE A 71 -0.68 6.82 10.48
C PHE A 71 -0.26 6.43 11.90
N ASP A 72 1.01 6.65 12.25
CA ASP A 72 1.55 6.29 13.56
C ASP A 72 0.87 7.12 14.67
N ASP A 73 0.69 8.42 14.45
CA ASP A 73 -0.07 9.30 15.34
C ASP A 73 -1.53 8.85 15.48
N ALA A 74 -2.16 8.43 14.39
CA ALA A 74 -3.55 7.95 14.40
C ALA A 74 -3.70 6.60 15.12
N ILE A 75 -2.75 5.69 14.94
CA ILE A 75 -2.70 4.39 15.63
C ILE A 75 -2.55 4.59 17.14
N LEU A 76 -1.77 5.58 17.59
CA LEU A 76 -1.67 5.92 19.02
C LEU A 76 -3.02 6.37 19.60
N LYS A 77 -3.85 7.06 18.81
CA LYS A 77 -5.17 7.54 19.25
C LYS A 77 -6.27 6.47 19.14
N ILE A 78 -6.23 5.65 18.09
CA ILE A 78 -7.26 4.66 17.75
C ILE A 78 -6.58 3.28 17.58
N PRO A 79 -6.01 2.71 18.65
CA PRO A 79 -5.13 1.54 18.56
C PRO A 79 -5.83 0.25 18.14
N SER A 80 -7.17 0.23 18.10
CA SER A 80 -7.97 -0.93 17.69
C SER A 80 -8.53 -0.81 16.27
N SER A 81 -8.10 0.18 15.48
CA SER A 81 -8.59 0.36 14.10
C SER A 81 -7.79 -0.49 13.11
N GLY A 82 -8.35 -1.63 12.69
CA GLY A 82 -7.68 -2.50 11.71
C GLY A 82 -7.39 -1.80 10.39
N SER A 83 -8.24 -0.88 9.94
CA SER A 83 -8.00 -0.10 8.71
C SER A 83 -6.75 0.79 8.81
N LEU A 84 -6.48 1.42 9.96
CA LEU A 84 -5.25 2.21 10.13
C LEU A 84 -3.99 1.34 9.99
N TYR A 85 -4.00 0.15 10.60
CA TYR A 85 -2.92 -0.82 10.45
C TYR A 85 -2.81 -1.32 9.01
N TYR A 86 -3.93 -1.61 8.34
CA TYR A 86 -3.94 -2.07 6.94
C TYR A 86 -3.28 -1.05 6.02
N TYR A 87 -3.71 0.21 6.07
CA TYR A 87 -3.21 1.26 5.20
C TYR A 87 -1.78 1.67 5.53
N ARG A 88 -1.37 1.61 6.81
CA ARG A 88 0.04 1.77 7.19
C ARG A 88 0.91 0.66 6.62
N GLY A 89 0.48 -0.61 6.70
CA GLY A 89 1.15 -1.75 6.09
C GLY A 89 1.25 -1.62 4.57
N TRP A 90 0.15 -1.24 3.91
CA TRP A 90 0.12 -0.94 2.48
C TRP A 90 1.11 0.14 2.10
N LEU A 91 1.10 1.29 2.79
CA LEU A 91 2.03 2.38 2.49
C LEU A 91 3.49 1.93 2.65
N THR A 92 3.77 1.07 3.64
CA THR A 92 5.10 0.51 3.87
C THR A 92 5.56 -0.37 2.69
N THR A 93 4.65 -1.15 2.09
CA THR A 93 4.97 -1.94 0.88
C THR A 93 5.11 -1.08 -0.37
N GLN A 94 4.43 0.06 -0.44
CA GLN A 94 4.60 1.02 -1.54
C GLN A 94 5.95 1.76 -1.46
N ALA A 95 6.47 1.98 -0.25
CA ALA A 95 7.74 2.67 -0.03
C ALA A 95 8.97 1.80 -0.34
N ASN A 96 8.83 0.48 -0.36
CA ASN A 96 9.97 -0.43 -0.51
C ASN A 96 9.59 -1.72 -1.26
N GLU A 97 10.21 -1.91 -2.43
CA GLU A 97 9.99 -3.06 -3.32
C GLU A 97 10.39 -4.41 -2.69
N ASN A 98 11.28 -4.40 -1.69
CA ASN A 98 11.74 -5.61 -1.01
C ASN A 98 10.75 -6.16 0.04
N LEU A 99 9.52 -5.64 0.08
CA LEU A 99 8.45 -6.12 0.98
C LEU A 99 8.93 -6.17 2.45
N PRO A 100 9.15 -5.00 3.08
CA PRO A 100 9.82 -4.93 4.38
C PRO A 100 9.07 -5.71 5.46
N LYS A 101 9.84 -6.40 6.33
CA LYS A 101 9.30 -7.20 7.44
C LYS A 101 8.37 -6.39 8.37
N GLU A 102 8.57 -5.08 8.47
CA GLU A 102 7.69 -4.18 9.22
C GLU A 102 6.24 -4.23 8.72
N ALA A 103 6.01 -4.32 7.39
CA ALA A 103 4.66 -4.43 6.83
C ALA A 103 3.93 -5.69 7.31
N TYR A 104 4.65 -6.78 7.61
CA TYR A 104 4.07 -7.99 8.18
C TYR A 104 3.36 -7.71 9.51
N PHE A 105 3.97 -6.90 10.38
CA PHE A 105 3.41 -6.53 11.68
C PHE A 105 2.09 -5.76 11.49
N PHE A 106 2.09 -4.77 10.60
CA PHE A 106 0.91 -3.96 10.34
C PHE A 106 -0.24 -4.79 9.75
N TYR A 107 0.01 -5.65 8.75
CA TYR A 107 -1.04 -6.54 8.23
C TYR A 107 -1.53 -7.54 9.28
N ALA A 108 -0.65 -8.05 10.15
CA ALA A 108 -1.06 -8.93 11.22
C ALA A 108 -2.01 -8.24 12.21
N LYS A 109 -1.70 -7.01 12.62
CA LYS A 109 -2.57 -6.20 13.47
C LYS A 109 -3.89 -5.81 12.79
N ALA A 110 -3.85 -5.50 11.49
CA ALA A 110 -5.06 -5.23 10.73
C ALA A 110 -6.04 -6.41 10.75
N ILE A 111 -5.52 -7.63 10.56
CA ILE A 111 -6.31 -8.87 10.61
C ILE A 111 -6.81 -9.14 12.04
N GLU A 112 -5.98 -8.91 13.06
CA GLU A 112 -6.33 -9.11 14.48
C GLU A 112 -7.46 -8.19 14.94
N PHE A 113 -7.37 -6.90 14.60
CA PHE A 113 -8.36 -5.90 15.01
C PHE A 113 -9.63 -5.91 14.16
N GLY A 114 -9.57 -6.44 12.93
CA GLY A 114 -10.72 -6.57 12.05
C GLY A 114 -11.22 -5.23 11.52
N GLY A 115 -12.50 -5.18 11.09
CA GLY A 115 -13.10 -3.99 10.46
C GLY A 115 -12.67 -3.77 9.00
N LEU A 116 -11.95 -4.72 8.42
CA LEU A 116 -11.56 -4.71 7.02
C LEU A 116 -12.72 -5.18 6.13
N ASP A 117 -12.86 -4.58 4.96
CA ASP A 117 -13.71 -5.15 3.92
C ASP A 117 -13.10 -6.45 3.35
N GLN A 118 -13.88 -7.17 2.54
CA GLN A 118 -13.42 -8.46 1.99
C GLN A 118 -12.18 -8.32 1.11
N ASN A 119 -12.03 -7.22 0.36
CA ASN A 119 -10.89 -6.99 -0.52
C ASN A 119 -9.64 -6.67 0.31
N GLU A 120 -9.76 -5.78 1.29
CA GLU A 120 -8.69 -5.42 2.22
C GLU A 120 -8.21 -6.64 3.01
N LEU A 121 -9.13 -7.44 3.54
CA LEU A 121 -8.79 -8.66 4.28
C LEU A 121 -8.08 -9.68 3.38
N THR A 122 -8.59 -9.88 2.16
CA THR A 122 -7.97 -10.78 1.18
C THR A 122 -6.56 -10.32 0.81
N TYR A 123 -6.38 -9.00 0.61
CA TYR A 123 -5.10 -8.40 0.30
C TYR A 123 -4.13 -8.49 1.47
N ALA A 124 -4.59 -8.26 2.71
CA ALA A 124 -3.77 -8.38 3.91
C ALA A 124 -3.22 -9.81 4.08
N TYR A 125 -4.05 -10.84 3.88
CA TYR A 125 -3.58 -12.23 3.86
C TYR A 125 -2.57 -12.48 2.74
N TYR A 126 -2.84 -12.00 1.54
CA TYR A 126 -1.92 -12.15 0.41
C TYR A 126 -0.56 -11.50 0.71
N MET A 127 -0.54 -10.26 1.19
CA MET A 127 0.70 -9.54 1.50
C MET A 127 1.46 -10.17 2.66
N ARG A 128 0.77 -10.53 3.75
CA ARG A 128 1.40 -11.21 4.90
C ARG A 128 1.99 -12.57 4.50
N GLY A 129 1.32 -13.26 3.59
CA GLY A 129 1.82 -14.50 2.97
C GLY A 129 3.08 -14.31 2.14
N GLN A 130 3.11 -13.30 1.27
CA GLN A 130 4.30 -13.01 0.45
C GLN A 130 5.50 -12.55 1.28
N ILE A 131 5.29 -11.60 2.21
CA ILE A 131 6.34 -11.11 3.10
C ILE A 131 6.87 -12.28 3.94
N GLY A 132 5.95 -13.09 4.48
CA GLY A 132 6.23 -14.23 5.32
C GLY A 132 7.01 -15.38 4.66
N HIS A 133 7.08 -15.44 3.33
CA HIS A 133 7.63 -16.58 2.60
C HIS A 133 8.98 -17.05 3.18
N ASN A 134 9.93 -16.12 3.35
CA ASN A 134 11.30 -16.47 3.73
C ASN A 134 11.55 -16.53 5.25
N HIS A 135 10.58 -16.13 6.08
CA HIS A 135 10.79 -15.98 7.52
C HIS A 135 9.71 -16.59 8.41
N ASN A 136 8.58 -17.02 7.85
CA ASN A 136 7.51 -17.78 8.49
C ASN A 136 6.79 -18.63 7.43
N VAL A 137 7.48 -19.64 6.88
CA VAL A 137 6.99 -20.45 5.75
C VAL A 137 5.62 -21.07 6.01
N ILE A 138 5.38 -21.62 7.21
CA ILE A 138 4.11 -22.29 7.53
C ILE A 138 2.98 -21.26 7.58
N GLY A 139 3.17 -20.15 8.31
CA GLY A 139 2.18 -19.07 8.36
C GLY A 139 1.94 -18.45 6.99
N ALA A 140 3.00 -18.27 6.20
CA ALA A 140 2.92 -17.74 4.84
C ALA A 140 2.09 -18.63 3.91
N LYS A 141 2.30 -19.95 3.94
CA LYS A 141 1.48 -20.91 3.18
C LYS A 141 0.02 -20.78 3.63
N ALA A 142 -0.26 -20.79 4.92
CA ALA A 142 -1.62 -20.66 5.46
C ALA A 142 -2.32 -19.37 4.98
N ASP A 143 -1.61 -18.24 5.06
CA ASP A 143 -2.12 -16.93 4.63
C ASP A 143 -2.41 -16.89 3.13
N LEU A 144 -1.52 -17.42 2.28
CA LEU A 144 -1.74 -17.47 0.84
C LEU A 144 -2.92 -18.38 0.48
N PHE A 145 -3.07 -19.55 1.13
CA PHE A 145 -4.23 -20.42 0.90
C PHE A 145 -5.52 -19.75 1.38
N LYS A 146 -5.48 -19.01 2.48
CA LYS A 146 -6.61 -18.22 2.94
C LYS A 146 -7.00 -17.15 1.91
N ALA A 147 -6.06 -16.34 1.44
CA ALA A 147 -6.29 -15.35 0.40
C ALA A 147 -6.84 -15.98 -0.89
N LYS A 148 -6.29 -17.13 -1.32
CA LYS A 148 -6.81 -17.88 -2.47
C LYS A 148 -8.27 -18.31 -2.26
N SER A 149 -8.60 -18.86 -1.09
CA SER A 149 -9.98 -19.28 -0.77
C SER A 149 -10.97 -18.11 -0.78
N MET A 150 -10.49 -16.89 -0.55
CA MET A 150 -11.26 -15.65 -0.63
C MET A 150 -11.32 -15.05 -2.05
N GLY A 151 -10.73 -15.71 -3.05
CA GLY A 151 -10.77 -15.31 -4.46
C GLY A 151 -9.51 -14.62 -4.98
N SER A 152 -8.42 -14.55 -4.21
CA SER A 152 -7.17 -13.93 -4.69
C SER A 152 -6.49 -14.76 -5.77
N LYS A 153 -6.61 -14.31 -7.01
CA LYS A 153 -5.83 -14.83 -8.15
C LYS A 153 -4.33 -14.59 -7.95
N SER A 154 -3.95 -13.48 -7.33
CA SER A 154 -2.55 -13.15 -7.03
C SER A 154 -1.95 -14.17 -6.07
N ALA A 155 -2.68 -14.56 -5.02
CA ALA A 155 -2.23 -15.61 -4.11
C ALA A 155 -2.16 -16.97 -4.81
N GLU A 156 -3.13 -17.30 -5.66
CA GLU A 156 -3.09 -18.54 -6.45
C GLU A 156 -1.85 -18.61 -7.35
N ASN A 157 -1.55 -17.54 -8.09
CA ASN A 157 -0.40 -17.48 -8.98
C ASN A 157 0.91 -17.57 -8.18
N TYR A 158 1.00 -16.85 -7.07
CA TYR A 158 2.17 -16.90 -6.19
C TYR A 158 2.42 -18.30 -5.64
N ILE A 159 1.38 -19.03 -5.20
CA ILE A 159 1.50 -20.41 -4.73
C ILE A 159 2.04 -21.33 -5.83
N LYS A 160 1.58 -21.14 -7.09
CA LYS A 160 2.07 -21.94 -8.23
C LYS A 160 3.56 -21.71 -8.45
N GLU A 161 3.99 -20.45 -8.52
CA GLU A 161 5.40 -20.09 -8.72
C GLU A 161 6.29 -20.57 -7.58
N TRP A 162 5.81 -20.46 -6.34
CA TRP A 162 6.54 -20.96 -5.18
C TRP A 162 6.80 -22.46 -5.30
N ARG A 163 5.78 -23.28 -5.58
CA ARG A 163 5.91 -24.73 -5.71
C ARG A 163 6.79 -25.19 -6.86
N LEU A 164 6.99 -24.36 -7.90
CA LEU A 164 7.88 -24.67 -9.01
C LEU A 164 9.36 -24.45 -8.68
N LYS A 165 9.66 -23.79 -7.55
CA LYS A 165 11.02 -23.48 -7.09
C LYS A 165 11.49 -24.38 -5.95
N GLU A 166 10.60 -25.22 -5.40
CA GLU A 166 10.90 -26.27 -4.41
C GLU A 166 11.27 -27.58 -5.14
#